data_AF-A0A3D4QNG3-F1
#
_entry.id   AF-A0A3D4QNG3-F1
#
_cell.length_a   1.000
_cell.length_b   1.000
_cell.length_c   1.000
_cell.angle_alpha   90.00
_cell.angle_beta   90.00
_cell.angle_gamma   90.00
#
_symmetry.space_group_name_H-M   'P 1'
#
loop_
_entity.id
_entity.type
_entity.pdbx_description
1 polymer ?
#
loop_
_entity_poly.entity_id
_entity_poly.type
_entity_poly.pdbx_seq_one_letter_code
_entity_poly.pdbx_strand_id
1 'polypeptide(L)'
;MYDAKSKKAEEFIHHEEIEETIQWAMENKSNYELISSIISKAKAMKGVSHREAAVLLECDIEELNQEMVRLARAIKQKLYGNRIVIFAPLYLSNYCVNGCVYCPYHYQNK
;
A
#
# COMPACT_ATOMS: atom_id res chain seq x y z
N MET A 1 -1.77 14.34 17.89
CA MET A 1 -3.16 14.03 17.47
C MET A 1 -3.11 13.86 15.97
N TYR A 2 -3.46 12.66 15.49
CA TYR A 2 -3.44 12.34 14.07
C TYR A 2 -4.38 13.25 13.27
N ASP A 3 -3.89 13.80 12.16
CA ASP A 3 -4.68 14.55 11.18
C ASP A 3 -4.26 14.14 9.76
N ALA A 4 -5.08 13.29 9.12
CA ALA A 4 -4.86 12.82 7.76
C ALA A 4 -4.78 13.92 6.70
N LYS A 5 -5.24 15.14 7.00
CA LYS A 5 -5.23 16.28 6.07
C LYS A 5 -4.13 17.30 6.38
N SER A 6 -3.29 17.03 7.38
CA SER A 6 -2.20 17.93 7.72
C SER A 6 -1.19 18.04 6.58
N LYS A 7 -0.53 19.20 6.49
CA LYS A 7 0.60 19.44 5.59
C LYS A 7 1.95 19.08 6.22
N LYS A 8 1.99 18.71 7.50
CA LYS A 8 3.20 18.33 8.23
C LYS A 8 3.23 16.81 8.42
N ALA A 9 4.34 16.20 8.03
CA ALA A 9 4.48 14.74 7.99
C ALA A 9 4.24 14.09 9.35
N GLU A 10 4.71 14.71 10.43
CA GLU A 10 4.61 14.20 11.80
C GLU A 10 3.16 14.20 12.33
N GLU A 11 2.27 14.92 11.66
CA GLU A 11 0.85 15.02 12.04
C GLU A 11 -0.03 14.01 11.29
N PHE A 12 0.36 13.59 10.06
CA PHE A 12 -0.37 12.58 9.27
C PHE A 12 0.34 11.22 9.15
N ILE A 13 1.62 11.12 9.47
CA ILE A 13 2.36 9.86 9.69
C ILE A 13 2.55 9.72 11.20
N HIS A 14 1.52 9.19 11.86
CA HIS A 14 1.43 9.14 13.32
C HIS A 14 1.61 7.69 13.80
N HIS A 15 2.57 7.45 14.69
CA HIS A 15 2.97 6.10 15.10
C HIS A 15 1.81 5.32 15.74
N GLU A 16 1.12 5.93 16.71
CA GLU A 16 0.02 5.29 17.42
C GLU A 16 -1.15 4.94 16.48
N GLU A 17 -1.47 5.81 15.52
CA GLU A 17 -2.50 5.51 14.51
C GLU A 17 -2.11 4.32 13.63
N ILE A 18 -0.82 4.18 13.30
CA ILE A 18 -0.30 3.06 12.50
C ILE A 18 -0.38 1.76 13.32
N GLU A 19 0.07 1.77 14.56
CA GLU A 19 0.01 0.60 15.45
C GLU A 19 -1.44 0.14 15.68
N GLU A 20 -2.36 1.08 15.96
CA GLU A 20 -3.79 0.78 16.08
C GLU A 20 -4.37 0.21 14.78
N THR A 21 -3.94 0.73 13.64
CA THR A 21 -4.38 0.26 12.32
C THR A 21 -3.92 -1.17 12.05
N ILE A 22 -2.67 -1.49 12.36
CA ILE A 22 -2.10 -2.83 12.22
C ILE A 22 -2.81 -3.80 13.15
N GLN A 23 -2.98 -3.43 14.42
CA GLN A 23 -3.68 -4.26 15.40
C GLN A 23 -5.13 -4.56 14.95
N TRP A 24 -5.85 -3.53 14.50
CA TRP A 24 -7.21 -3.69 13.96
C TRP A 24 -7.25 -4.61 12.73
N ALA A 25 -6.26 -4.51 11.84
CA ALA A 25 -6.14 -5.39 10.68
C ALA A 25 -5.90 -6.85 11.10
N MET A 26 -4.99 -7.08 12.05
CA MET A 26 -4.69 -8.42 12.58
C MET A 26 -5.91 -9.07 13.25
N GLU A 27 -6.70 -8.31 14.00
CA GLU A 27 -7.94 -8.79 14.61
C GLU A 27 -9.02 -9.16 13.59
N ASN A 28 -8.96 -8.56 12.39
CA ASN A 28 -9.95 -8.72 11.34
C ASN A 28 -9.45 -9.50 10.12
N LYS A 29 -8.27 -10.09 10.18
CA LYS A 29 -7.63 -10.79 9.05
C LYS A 29 -8.47 -11.91 8.43
N SER A 30 -9.32 -12.54 9.24
CA SER A 30 -10.25 -13.60 8.83
C SER A 30 -11.73 -13.17 8.93
N ASN A 31 -12.02 -11.87 8.99
CA ASN A 31 -13.38 -11.33 9.04
C ASN A 31 -13.96 -11.23 7.62
N TYR A 32 -14.62 -12.29 7.19
CA TYR A 32 -15.14 -12.41 5.83
C TYR A 32 -16.08 -11.26 5.45
N GLU A 33 -17.04 -10.92 6.30
CA GLU A 33 -18.04 -9.88 6.06
C GLU A 33 -17.40 -8.51 5.89
N LEU A 34 -16.48 -8.15 6.78
CA LEU A 34 -15.77 -6.88 6.71
C LEU A 34 -14.94 -6.80 5.43
N ILE A 35 -14.09 -7.80 5.17
CA ILE A 35 -13.20 -7.81 4.01
C ILE A 35 -14.02 -7.76 2.71
N SER A 36 -15.07 -8.57 2.60
CA SER A 36 -15.98 -8.57 1.45
C SER A 36 -16.66 -7.21 1.24
N SER A 37 -17.03 -6.51 2.33
CA SER A 37 -17.59 -5.17 2.25
C SER A 37 -16.58 -4.13 1.73
N ILE A 38 -15.31 -4.22 2.14
CA ILE A 38 -14.22 -3.35 1.66
C ILE A 38 -13.94 -3.61 0.19
N ILE A 39 -13.85 -4.87 -0.23
CA ILE A 39 -13.69 -5.26 -1.65
C ILE A 39 -14.87 -4.71 -2.48
N SER A 40 -16.09 -4.82 -1.96
CA SER A 40 -17.28 -4.30 -2.62
C SER A 40 -17.27 -2.77 -2.74
N LYS A 41 -16.83 -2.05 -1.70
CA LYS A 41 -16.61 -0.60 -1.75
C LYS A 41 -15.57 -0.22 -2.82
N ALA A 42 -14.47 -0.98 -2.91
CA ALA A 42 -13.40 -0.73 -3.88
C ALA A 42 -13.86 -0.81 -5.34
N LYS A 43 -14.94 -1.55 -5.65
CA LYS A 43 -15.57 -1.60 -6.99
C LYS A 43 -16.03 -0.24 -7.49
N ALA A 44 -16.33 0.71 -6.58
CA ALA A 44 -16.70 2.08 -6.95
C ALA A 44 -15.51 2.92 -7.44
N MET A 45 -14.26 2.43 -7.30
CA MET A 45 -13.01 3.11 -7.70
C MET A 45 -12.83 4.51 -7.08
N LYS A 46 -13.32 4.70 -5.85
CA LYS A 46 -13.12 5.94 -5.07
C LYS A 46 -12.01 5.82 -4.01
N GLY A 47 -11.20 4.76 -4.09
CA GLY A 47 -10.17 4.42 -3.11
C GLY A 47 -10.73 3.71 -1.86
N VAL A 48 -9.79 3.27 -1.03
CA VAL A 48 -10.01 2.72 0.32
C VAL A 48 -9.21 3.56 1.32
N SER A 49 -9.59 3.56 2.60
CA SER A 49 -8.80 4.22 3.64
C SER A 49 -7.53 3.44 3.96
N HIS A 50 -6.59 4.04 4.70
CA HIS A 50 -5.38 3.37 5.17
C HIS A 50 -5.70 2.19 6.10
N ARG A 51 -6.71 2.33 6.98
CA ARG A 51 -7.21 1.23 7.82
C ARG A 51 -7.78 0.09 6.99
N GLU A 52 -8.67 0.39 6.04
CA GLU A 52 -9.24 -0.61 5.14
C GLU A 52 -8.15 -1.32 4.33
N ALA A 53 -7.15 -0.59 3.83
CA ALA A 53 -6.01 -1.16 3.11
C ALA A 53 -5.21 -2.13 4.00
N ALA A 54 -5.00 -1.81 5.29
CA ALA A 54 -4.33 -2.70 6.22
C ALA A 54 -5.09 -4.02 6.41
N VAL A 55 -6.42 -3.99 6.55
CA VAL A 55 -7.25 -5.21 6.62
C VAL A 55 -7.10 -6.07 5.36
N LEU A 56 -7.06 -5.45 4.17
CA LEU A 56 -6.86 -6.19 2.93
C LEU A 56 -5.44 -6.81 2.84
N LEU A 57 -4.42 -6.14 3.39
CA LEU A 57 -3.04 -6.65 3.43
C LEU A 57 -2.90 -7.86 4.35
N GLU A 58 -3.61 -7.87 5.48
CA GLU A 58 -3.57 -8.98 6.45
C GLU A 58 -4.51 -10.15 6.10
N CYS A 59 -5.38 -10.00 5.09
CA CYS A 59 -6.40 -11.00 4.74
C CYS A 59 -5.79 -12.39 4.47
N ASP A 60 -6.20 -13.39 5.28
CA ASP A 60 -5.75 -14.78 5.15
C ASP A 60 -6.77 -15.71 4.47
N ILE A 61 -7.88 -15.14 3.96
CA ILE A 61 -8.95 -15.88 3.26
C ILE A 61 -8.63 -15.93 1.76
N GLU A 62 -8.21 -17.11 1.30
CA GLU A 62 -7.79 -17.34 -0.10
C GLU A 62 -8.85 -16.92 -1.15
N GLU A 63 -10.13 -17.19 -0.91
CA GLU A 63 -11.21 -16.80 -1.83
C GLU A 63 -11.30 -15.29 -2.04
N LEU A 64 -11.17 -14.52 -0.94
CA LEU A 64 -11.21 -13.05 -0.98
C LEU A 64 -9.94 -12.48 -1.61
N ASN A 65 -8.78 -13.10 -1.35
CA ASN A 65 -7.53 -12.77 -2.04
C ASN A 65 -7.66 -12.94 -3.57
N GLN A 66 -8.30 -14.01 -4.03
CA GLN A 66 -8.58 -14.20 -5.44
C GLN A 66 -9.59 -13.17 -5.99
N GLU A 67 -10.59 -12.78 -5.21
CA GLU A 67 -11.50 -11.69 -5.60
C GLU A 67 -10.75 -10.36 -5.74
N MET A 68 -9.84 -10.03 -4.82
CA MET A 68 -8.99 -8.84 -4.90
C MET A 68 -8.15 -8.83 -6.17
N VAL A 69 -7.52 -9.96 -6.53
CA VAL A 69 -6.73 -10.07 -7.77
C VAL A 69 -7.61 -9.85 -9.01
N ARG A 70 -8.82 -10.44 -9.04
CA ARG A 70 -9.79 -10.23 -10.14
C ARG A 70 -10.22 -8.76 -10.23
N LEU A 71 -10.54 -8.14 -9.10
CA LEU A 71 -10.96 -6.75 -9.02
C LEU A 71 -9.83 -5.80 -9.44
N ALA A 72 -8.61 -5.99 -8.95
CA ALA A 72 -7.44 -5.21 -9.33
C ALA A 72 -7.18 -5.28 -10.84
N ARG A 73 -7.30 -6.47 -11.45
CA ARG A 73 -7.24 -6.63 -12.92
C ARG A 73 -8.35 -5.87 -13.64
N ALA A 74 -9.60 -5.94 -13.17
CA ALA A 74 -10.72 -5.23 -13.77
C ALA A 74 -10.55 -3.71 -13.68
N ILE A 75 -10.10 -3.19 -12.54
CA ILE A 75 -9.79 -1.76 -12.33
C ILE A 75 -8.64 -1.34 -13.26
N LYS A 76 -7.55 -2.12 -13.32
CA LYS A 76 -6.44 -1.86 -14.25
C LYS A 76 -6.95 -1.78 -15.69
N GLN A 77 -7.76 -2.75 -16.11
CA GLN A 77 -8.29 -2.80 -17.47
C GLN A 77 -9.20 -1.60 -17.77
N LYS A 78 -10.05 -1.22 -16.82
CA LYS A 78 -10.98 -0.10 -16.99
C LYS A 78 -10.27 1.26 -17.07
N LEU A 79 -9.24 1.48 -16.26
CA LEU A 79 -8.52 2.77 -16.19
C LEU A 79 -7.37 2.85 -17.22
N TYR A 80 -6.59 1.78 -17.35
CA TYR A 80 -5.35 1.76 -18.11
C TYR A 80 -5.40 0.86 -19.35
N GLY A 81 -6.38 -0.04 -19.45
CA GLY A 81 -6.46 -1.05 -20.49
C GLY A 81 -5.23 -1.97 -20.51
N ASN A 82 -4.89 -2.42 -21.70
CA ASN A 82 -3.72 -3.26 -21.95
C ASN A 82 -2.41 -2.46 -22.06
N ARG A 83 -2.43 -1.13 -21.85
CA ARG A 83 -1.23 -0.29 -21.99
C ARG A 83 -0.22 -0.65 -20.91
N ILE A 84 1.04 -0.80 -21.33
CA ILE A 84 2.22 -0.96 -20.48
C ILE A 84 3.20 0.12 -20.89
N VAL A 85 3.58 0.99 -19.95
CA VAL A 85 4.54 2.07 -20.19
C VAL A 85 5.95 1.51 -19.97
N ILE A 86 6.86 1.76 -20.91
CA ILE A 86 8.26 1.34 -20.85
C ILE A 86 9.14 2.58 -20.68
N PHE A 87 10.14 2.52 -19.81
CA PHE A 87 11.16 3.55 -19.63
C PHE A 87 12.53 2.90 -19.38
N ALA A 88 13.61 3.65 -19.63
CA ALA A 88 14.98 3.20 -19.38
C ALA A 88 15.66 4.16 -18.38
N PRO A 89 16.13 3.68 -17.22
CA PRO A 89 16.87 4.52 -16.29
C PRO A 89 18.29 4.79 -16.80
N LEU A 90 18.78 6.02 -16.62
CA LEU A 90 20.17 6.41 -16.90
C LEU A 90 20.82 6.89 -15.60
N TYR A 91 21.69 6.07 -15.02
CA TYR A 91 22.47 6.44 -13.83
C TYR A 91 23.75 7.16 -14.26
N LEU A 92 23.83 8.46 -13.98
CA LEU A 92 25.00 9.28 -14.34
C LEU A 92 26.12 9.25 -13.30
N SER A 93 25.78 8.92 -12.05
CA SER A 93 26.73 8.82 -10.95
C SER A 93 26.21 7.84 -9.89
N ASN A 94 27.13 7.11 -9.28
CA ASN A 94 26.90 6.29 -8.10
C ASN A 94 27.55 6.88 -6.84
N TYR A 95 28.14 8.07 -6.91
CA TYR A 95 28.70 8.74 -5.74
C TYR A 95 27.57 9.14 -4.77
N CYS A 96 27.66 8.68 -3.53
CA CYS A 96 26.72 9.01 -2.47
C CYS A 96 27.46 9.25 -1.15
N VAL A 97 27.00 10.24 -0.38
CA VAL A 97 27.53 10.55 0.96
C VAL A 97 26.76 9.84 2.09
N ASN A 98 25.62 9.23 1.75
CA ASN A 98 24.74 8.60 2.73
C ASN A 98 25.20 7.18 3.06
N GLY A 99 24.86 6.71 4.27
CA GLY A 99 25.16 5.37 4.78
C GLY A 99 23.97 4.40 4.75
N CYS A 100 23.11 4.47 3.73
CA CYS A 100 21.89 3.65 3.66
C CYS A 100 22.22 2.14 3.64
N VAL A 101 21.83 1.40 4.69
CA VAL A 101 22.15 -0.03 4.87
C VAL A 101 21.58 -0.98 3.81
N TYR A 102 20.59 -0.51 3.03
CA TYR A 102 19.96 -1.26 1.96
C TYR A 102 20.51 -0.91 0.56
N CYS A 103 21.41 0.07 0.44
CA CYS A 103 21.81 0.63 -0.84
C CYS A 103 23.25 0.25 -1.19
N PRO A 104 23.55 -0.33 -2.37
CA PRO A 104 24.91 -0.72 -2.73
C PRO A 104 25.85 0.48 -2.94
N TYR A 105 25.31 1.68 -3.23
CA TYR A 105 26.10 2.90 -3.43
C TYR A 105 26.40 3.66 -2.14
N HIS A 106 25.98 3.14 -0.97
CA HIS A 106 26.21 3.84 0.28
C HIS A 106 27.70 4.00 0.57
N TYR A 107 28.03 5.09 1.27
CA TYR A 107 29.40 5.55 1.47
C TYR A 107 30.33 4.54 2.14
N GLN A 108 29.78 3.61 2.94
CA GLN A 108 30.58 2.61 3.65
C GLN A 108 31.06 1.46 2.74
N ASN A 109 30.51 1.29 1.54
CA ASN A 109 30.95 0.30 0.54
C ASN A 109 32.08 0.82 -0.38
N LYS A 110 32.85 1.81 0.07
CA LYS A 110 34.02 2.32 -0.65
C LYS A 110 35.29 1.55 -0.30
#